data_AF-A0A946WS20-F1
#
_entry.id   AF-A0A946WS20-F1
#
_cell.length_a   1.000
_cell.length_b   1.000
_cell.length_c   1.000
_cell.angle_alpha   90.00
_cell.angle_beta   90.00
_cell.angle_gamma   90.00
#
_symmetry.space_group_name_H-M   'P 1'
#
loop_
_entity.id
_entity.type
_entity.pdbx_description
1 polymer ?
#
loop_
_entity_poly.entity_id
_entity_poly.type
_entity_poly.pdbx_seq_one_letter_code
_entity_poly.pdbx_strand_id
1 'polypeptide(L)'
;MFLFVFSLPSSSVAMLNRGVRTFLFALVGFFFSVIFLPGVMIAQTEIEGEVTGEWNPEGSPYILIGNAGVPEGEQLIIHPGTEIRSDGNFRLSARGQLVIQGTPEDSILFTSNAEDPQDDDWLGVVFSVLIEEEPEISFANFEYARNGIELPFGIIHDCKFFNCETGILGIATDRNLPEIVINNSIFDGSTECGILIFNQARASISYSLFKNNSIGISFFVFGDQPHWVINNTIVNSEFAAIAAGMDNGMINVYNNIIYRSLQDAGFFGDFRNNCVIHIDDEDEEPMIVGEIVGVNDNGFSCDENGNFSEEPGFVGGEPFSYQICPDSPCIDSGFEDLEDDEDGTRRELGAFPVTQTDEFELVMPEGWSMVSFPLWIPANRIDYHIEPNIDMENLILMKDDSGRFWAPGFNFINIPPHNHHKGYLVNMEVEEVLDDLGIFIPANEPIPLEDNWQIVAYYPEREHEAPEAFENITNNLIIAKNDEGRFYAPGFNFNNLPGLHRGKGYLVKMEHDDILIYPKDNDE
;
A
#
# COMPACT_ATOMS: atom_id res chain seq x y z
N MET A 1 -25.43 32.50 -36.13
CA MET A 1 -26.75 32.73 -35.48
C MET A 1 -26.47 32.63 -33.99
N PHE A 2 -26.37 33.66 -33.15
CA PHE A 2 -26.82 35.06 -33.11
C PHE A 2 -25.68 35.94 -32.55
N LEU A 3 -25.53 37.16 -33.06
CA LEU A 3 -24.75 38.24 -32.44
C LEU A 3 -25.54 38.84 -31.26
N PHE A 4 -24.87 39.18 -30.16
CA PHE A 4 -25.29 40.29 -29.30
C PHE A 4 -24.14 41.25 -29.06
N VAL A 5 -24.31 42.44 -29.64
CA VAL A 5 -23.49 43.64 -29.47
C VAL A 5 -24.09 44.42 -28.31
N PHE A 6 -23.35 44.63 -27.22
CA PHE A 6 -23.69 45.65 -26.23
C PHE A 6 -22.91 46.93 -26.50
N SER A 7 -23.66 47.94 -26.91
CA SER A 7 -23.27 49.34 -27.03
C SER A 7 -23.17 49.98 -25.64
N LEU A 8 -22.01 50.54 -25.28
CA LEU A 8 -21.87 51.48 -24.17
C LEU A 8 -21.96 52.92 -24.69
N PRO A 9 -22.74 53.81 -24.05
CA PRO A 9 -22.87 55.20 -24.49
C PRO A 9 -21.68 56.06 -24.03
N SER A 10 -21.31 56.98 -24.92
CA SER A 10 -20.32 58.04 -24.73
C SER A 10 -20.78 59.09 -23.73
N SER A 11 -19.94 59.43 -22.75
CA SER A 11 -19.59 60.80 -22.38
C SER A 11 -18.72 60.83 -21.13
N SER A 12 -17.41 61.02 -21.33
CA SER A 12 -16.48 61.81 -20.50
C SER A 12 -15.04 61.53 -20.93
N VAL A 13 -14.61 62.18 -22.02
CA VAL A 13 -13.19 62.27 -22.37
C VAL A 13 -12.61 63.47 -21.63
N ALA A 14 -11.77 63.23 -20.63
CA ALA A 14 -10.82 64.23 -20.17
C ALA A 14 -9.50 63.56 -19.78
N MET A 15 -8.49 63.81 -20.63
CA MET A 15 -7.05 63.70 -20.38
C MET A 15 -6.50 62.34 -19.92
N LEU A 16 -6.03 61.54 -20.88
CA LEU A 16 -4.93 60.63 -20.62
C LEU A 16 -3.81 60.84 -21.64
N ASN A 17 -2.61 61.04 -21.10
CA ASN A 17 -1.40 61.50 -21.79
C ASN A 17 -0.99 60.63 -22.98
N ARG A 18 -0.32 61.28 -23.94
CA ARG A 18 0.32 60.70 -25.14
C ARG A 18 1.27 59.50 -24.89
N GLY A 19 1.58 59.15 -23.64
CA GLY A 19 2.38 57.98 -23.27
C GLY A 19 1.62 56.64 -23.24
N VAL A 20 0.28 56.65 -23.16
CA VAL A 20 -0.50 55.39 -23.00
C VAL A 20 -0.82 54.71 -24.34
N ARG A 21 -0.79 55.46 -25.46
CA ARG A 21 -1.03 54.90 -26.81
C ARG A 21 0.13 54.05 -27.34
N THR A 22 1.35 54.24 -26.85
CA THR A 22 2.50 53.41 -27.23
C THR A 22 2.60 52.13 -26.39
N PHE A 23 1.92 52.08 -25.24
CA PHE A 23 1.90 50.89 -24.37
C PHE A 23 0.77 49.90 -24.75
N LEU A 24 -0.34 50.38 -25.32
CA LEU A 24 -1.44 49.49 -25.76
C LEU A 24 -1.20 48.78 -27.10
N PHE A 25 -0.25 49.21 -27.93
CA PHE A 25 0.15 48.47 -29.13
C PHE A 25 1.27 47.44 -28.87
N ALA A 26 1.95 47.53 -27.72
CA ALA A 26 2.86 46.48 -27.24
C ALA A 26 2.09 45.35 -26.51
N LEU A 27 0.94 45.63 -25.91
CA LEU A 27 0.15 44.63 -25.17
C LEU A 27 -0.70 43.70 -26.06
N VAL A 28 -1.03 44.11 -27.29
CA VAL A 28 -1.79 43.27 -28.25
C VAL A 28 -0.86 42.40 -29.11
N GLY A 29 0.43 42.75 -29.22
CA GLY A 29 1.46 41.94 -29.87
C GLY A 29 2.15 40.93 -28.95
N PHE A 30 2.16 41.17 -27.63
CA PHE A 30 2.76 40.27 -26.64
C PHE A 30 1.79 39.18 -26.15
N PHE A 31 0.48 39.38 -26.34
CA PHE A 31 -0.55 38.36 -26.08
C PHE A 31 -0.80 37.41 -27.28
N PHE A 32 -0.12 37.61 -28.40
CA PHE A 32 -0.22 36.74 -29.59
C PHE A 32 1.07 35.94 -29.88
N SER A 33 2.03 35.92 -28.94
CA SER A 33 3.31 35.20 -29.09
C SER A 33 3.67 34.26 -27.93
N VAL A 34 2.76 33.94 -27.01
CA VAL A 34 2.98 32.96 -25.92
C VAL A 34 1.78 32.02 -25.72
N ILE A 35 1.11 31.64 -26.81
CA ILE A 35 0.19 30.47 -26.81
C ILE A 35 0.54 29.61 -28.02
N PHE A 36 1.73 29.03 -27.94
CA PHE A 36 2.05 27.72 -28.48
C PHE A 36 3.01 27.11 -27.45
N LEU A 37 2.46 26.79 -26.28
CA LEU A 37 2.98 25.60 -25.61
C LEU A 37 2.71 24.48 -26.62
N PRO A 38 3.71 23.79 -27.17
CA PRO A 38 3.42 22.50 -27.75
C PRO A 38 2.72 21.74 -26.62
N GLY A 39 1.44 21.39 -26.82
CA GLY A 39 0.85 20.36 -25.99
C GLY A 39 1.85 19.22 -25.99
N VAL A 40 2.19 18.71 -24.82
CA VAL A 40 2.91 17.45 -24.74
C VAL A 40 2.01 16.45 -25.45
N MET A 41 2.29 16.19 -26.73
CA MET A 41 1.72 15.04 -27.40
C MET A 41 2.45 13.88 -26.77
N ILE A 42 1.82 13.28 -25.75
CA ILE A 42 2.15 11.92 -25.41
C ILE A 42 1.79 11.11 -26.66
N ALA A 43 2.79 10.65 -27.38
CA ALA A 43 2.56 9.82 -28.54
C ALA A 43 2.16 8.44 -28.02
N GLN A 44 0.86 8.13 -28.04
CA GLN A 44 0.38 6.77 -27.80
C GLN A 44 1.12 5.82 -28.75
N THR A 45 1.70 4.74 -28.21
CA THR A 45 2.41 3.75 -29.01
C THR A 45 1.45 2.59 -29.28
N GLU A 46 0.88 2.53 -30.49
CA GLU A 46 0.00 1.42 -30.87
C GLU A 46 0.80 0.12 -31.08
N ILE A 47 0.35 -0.96 -30.46
CA ILE A 47 1.01 -2.26 -30.41
C ILE A 47 0.08 -3.36 -30.90
N GLU A 48 0.57 -4.15 -31.86
CA GLU A 48 -0.02 -5.43 -32.29
C GLU A 48 1.07 -6.33 -32.89
N GLY A 49 0.84 -7.64 -32.89
CA GLY A 49 1.74 -8.61 -33.54
C GLY A 49 3.01 -8.91 -32.74
N GLU A 50 4.10 -9.21 -33.44
CA GLU A 50 5.35 -9.59 -32.79
C GLU A 50 6.11 -8.36 -32.29
N VAL A 51 6.52 -8.39 -31.01
CA VAL A 51 7.20 -7.28 -30.33
C VAL A 51 8.52 -7.73 -29.71
N THR A 52 9.53 -6.86 -29.76
CA THR A 52 10.86 -7.08 -29.18
C THR A 52 11.49 -5.74 -28.77
N GLY A 53 12.59 -5.78 -28.01
CA GLY A 53 13.36 -4.61 -27.63
C GLY A 53 13.02 -4.09 -26.24
N GLU A 54 12.87 -2.77 -26.11
CA GLU A 54 12.66 -2.11 -24.82
C GLU A 54 11.45 -1.18 -24.86
N TRP A 55 10.58 -1.29 -23.85
CA TRP A 55 9.50 -0.35 -23.58
C TRP A 55 9.87 0.54 -22.39
N ASN A 56 9.81 1.84 -22.60
CA ASN A 56 10.28 2.87 -21.67
C ASN A 56 9.15 3.86 -21.34
N PRO A 57 9.20 4.56 -20.19
CA PRO A 57 8.19 5.56 -19.82
C PRO A 57 7.93 6.64 -20.88
N GLU A 58 8.94 7.02 -21.68
CA GLU A 58 8.78 8.02 -22.74
C GLU A 58 7.90 7.55 -23.90
N GLY A 59 7.73 6.23 -24.06
CA GLY A 59 6.83 5.62 -25.05
C GLY A 59 5.44 5.32 -24.50
N SER A 60 5.22 5.52 -23.20
CA SER A 60 3.93 5.32 -22.54
C SER A 60 2.87 6.32 -23.04
N PRO A 61 1.59 5.93 -23.12
CA PRO A 61 1.12 4.55 -22.94
C PRO A 61 1.40 3.72 -24.21
N TYR A 62 1.78 2.46 -23.99
CA TYR A 62 1.77 1.41 -25.02
C TYR A 62 0.37 0.84 -25.11
N ILE A 63 -0.34 1.10 -26.21
CA ILE A 63 -1.74 0.71 -26.41
C ILE A 63 -1.82 -0.57 -27.24
N LEU A 64 -2.24 -1.68 -26.64
CA LEU A 64 -2.54 -2.90 -27.38
C LEU A 64 -3.82 -2.69 -28.21
N ILE A 65 -3.68 -2.59 -29.53
CA ILE A 65 -4.81 -2.53 -30.49
C ILE A 65 -5.10 -3.90 -31.13
N GLY A 66 -4.33 -4.90 -30.74
CA GLY A 66 -4.42 -6.28 -31.13
C GLY A 66 -3.58 -7.16 -30.19
N ASN A 67 -3.68 -8.47 -30.34
CA ASN A 67 -2.79 -9.37 -29.59
C ASN A 67 -1.33 -9.09 -29.95
N ALA A 68 -0.49 -9.01 -28.93
CA ALA A 68 0.94 -8.83 -29.07
C ALA A 68 1.68 -10.04 -28.52
N GLY A 69 2.91 -10.27 -28.96
CA GLY A 69 3.74 -11.26 -28.30
C GLY A 69 5.21 -11.24 -28.63
N VAL A 70 6.00 -11.64 -27.65
CA VAL A 70 7.45 -11.83 -27.76
C VAL A 70 7.71 -13.18 -28.42
N PRO A 71 8.32 -13.23 -29.62
CA PRO A 71 8.65 -14.49 -30.30
C PRO A 71 9.70 -15.31 -29.53
N GLU A 72 9.74 -16.61 -29.80
CA GLU A 72 10.78 -17.52 -29.27
C GLU A 72 12.19 -17.02 -29.68
N GLY A 73 13.13 -17.02 -28.72
CA GLY A 73 14.51 -16.56 -28.93
C GLY A 73 14.69 -15.03 -28.96
N GLU A 74 13.60 -14.27 -28.83
CA GLU A 74 13.62 -12.81 -28.74
C GLU A 74 13.32 -12.35 -27.30
N GLN A 75 13.61 -11.08 -27.01
CA GLN A 75 13.41 -10.47 -25.71
C GLN A 75 12.62 -9.16 -25.82
N LEU A 76 11.76 -8.92 -24.82
CA LEU A 76 11.19 -7.62 -24.52
C LEU A 76 11.47 -7.27 -23.05
N ILE A 77 12.03 -6.08 -22.82
CA ILE A 77 12.23 -5.49 -21.48
C ILE A 77 11.24 -4.35 -21.29
N ILE A 78 10.50 -4.36 -20.20
CA ILE A 78 9.60 -3.27 -19.81
C ILE A 78 10.21 -2.58 -18.59
N HIS A 79 10.54 -1.29 -18.74
CA HIS A 79 11.24 -0.52 -17.71
C HIS A 79 10.29 0.08 -16.65
N PRO A 80 10.77 0.36 -15.42
CA PRO A 80 10.01 1.03 -14.36
C PRO A 80 9.25 2.28 -14.84
N GLY A 81 8.03 2.49 -14.35
CA GLY A 81 7.17 3.62 -14.74
C GLY A 81 6.53 3.52 -16.13
N THR A 82 6.69 2.39 -16.83
CA THR A 82 6.04 2.16 -18.13
C THR A 82 4.56 1.82 -17.95
N GLU A 83 3.70 2.41 -18.79
CA GLU A 83 2.26 2.17 -18.80
C GLU A 83 1.85 1.44 -20.09
N ILE A 84 1.13 0.33 -19.91
CA ILE A 84 0.59 -0.52 -20.97
C ILE A 84 -0.93 -0.56 -20.79
N ARG A 85 -1.67 -0.21 -21.84
CA ARG A 85 -3.14 -0.29 -21.83
C ARG A 85 -3.64 -1.18 -22.95
N SER A 86 -4.72 -1.91 -22.72
CA SER A 86 -5.37 -2.70 -23.76
C SER A 86 -6.62 -2.01 -24.28
N ASP A 87 -6.70 -1.76 -25.59
CA ASP A 87 -7.86 -1.18 -26.27
C ASP A 87 -8.80 -2.27 -26.81
N GLY A 88 -9.17 -3.19 -25.91
CA GLY A 88 -10.02 -4.34 -26.20
C GLY A 88 -9.49 -5.62 -25.55
N ASN A 89 -10.18 -6.73 -25.80
CA ASN A 89 -9.89 -8.00 -25.14
C ASN A 89 -8.69 -8.73 -25.78
N PHE A 90 -7.49 -8.15 -25.62
CA PHE A 90 -6.23 -8.60 -26.16
C PHE A 90 -5.27 -9.06 -25.05
N ARG A 91 -4.26 -9.83 -25.43
CA ARG A 91 -3.16 -10.26 -24.54
C ARG A 91 -1.80 -9.82 -25.03
N LEU A 92 -0.85 -9.75 -24.10
CA LEU A 92 0.58 -9.81 -24.37
C LEU A 92 1.08 -11.22 -24.09
N SER A 93 1.57 -11.94 -25.11
CA SER A 93 2.05 -13.31 -24.96
C SER A 93 3.58 -13.40 -24.99
N ALA A 94 4.18 -14.09 -24.03
CA ALA A 94 5.62 -14.37 -24.02
C ALA A 94 5.90 -15.81 -24.47
N ARG A 95 6.43 -15.96 -25.70
CA ARG A 95 7.06 -17.22 -26.16
C ARG A 95 8.59 -17.16 -26.03
N GLY A 96 9.16 -15.96 -26.12
CA GLY A 96 10.53 -15.65 -25.72
C GLY A 96 10.59 -15.05 -24.31
N GLN A 97 11.61 -14.24 -24.06
CA GLN A 97 11.85 -13.65 -22.75
C GLN A 97 11.09 -12.32 -22.59
N LEU A 98 10.29 -12.20 -21.54
CA LEU A 98 9.62 -10.97 -21.17
C LEU A 98 10.07 -10.57 -19.77
N VAL A 99 10.78 -9.44 -19.65
CA VAL A 99 11.30 -8.92 -18.39
C VAL A 99 10.38 -7.80 -17.89
N ILE A 100 9.82 -7.97 -16.70
CA ILE A 100 8.89 -7.04 -16.05
C ILE A 100 9.44 -6.77 -14.64
N GLN A 101 10.28 -5.75 -14.50
CA GLN A 101 10.94 -5.43 -13.23
C GLN A 101 10.83 -3.93 -13.00
N GLY A 102 9.82 -3.53 -12.23
CA GLY A 102 9.64 -2.14 -11.79
C GLY A 102 10.50 -1.80 -10.58
N THR A 103 10.13 -0.73 -9.88
CA THR A 103 10.70 -0.36 -8.58
C THR A 103 9.58 0.00 -7.60
N PRO A 104 9.84 0.02 -6.27
CA PRO A 104 8.88 0.50 -5.29
C PRO A 104 8.37 1.92 -5.59
N GLU A 105 9.27 2.78 -6.10
CA GLU A 105 8.98 4.18 -6.42
C GLU A 105 8.26 4.34 -7.77
N ASP A 106 8.62 3.52 -8.77
CA ASP A 106 8.10 3.58 -10.14
C ASP A 106 7.69 2.18 -10.64
N SER A 107 6.51 1.71 -10.22
CA SER A 107 5.96 0.43 -10.67
C SER A 107 5.52 0.47 -12.16
N ILE A 108 5.51 -0.71 -12.80
CA ILE A 108 4.99 -0.88 -14.17
C ILE A 108 3.46 -1.05 -14.10
N LEU A 109 2.69 -0.42 -15.00
CA LEU A 109 1.23 -0.52 -15.02
C LEU A 109 0.72 -1.25 -16.27
N PHE A 110 -0.06 -2.31 -16.08
CA PHE A 110 -0.87 -2.97 -17.10
C PHE A 110 -2.36 -2.81 -16.77
N THR A 111 -3.13 -2.19 -17.66
CA THR A 111 -4.54 -1.84 -17.37
C THR A 111 -5.42 -1.80 -18.62
N SER A 112 -6.72 -1.57 -18.43
CA SER A 112 -7.69 -1.34 -19.51
C SER A 112 -7.55 0.06 -20.10
N ASN A 113 -7.81 0.23 -21.40
CA ASN A 113 -7.93 1.55 -22.03
C ASN A 113 -9.38 2.09 -22.01
N ALA A 114 -10.33 1.37 -21.38
CA ALA A 114 -11.72 1.77 -21.31
C ALA A 114 -11.94 3.01 -20.43
N GLU A 115 -13.00 3.79 -20.72
CA GLU A 115 -13.40 4.93 -19.88
C GLU A 115 -13.93 4.50 -18.50
N ASP A 116 -14.50 3.29 -18.42
CA ASP A 116 -15.04 2.68 -17.20
C ASP A 116 -14.54 1.22 -17.14
N PRO A 117 -13.32 0.98 -16.64
CA PRO A 117 -12.69 -0.33 -16.66
C PRO A 117 -13.46 -1.40 -15.87
N GLN A 118 -13.52 -2.61 -16.41
CA GLN A 118 -14.12 -3.79 -15.78
C GLN A 118 -13.16 -4.98 -15.86
N ASP A 119 -13.32 -5.97 -14.98
CA ASP A 119 -12.65 -7.26 -15.12
C ASP A 119 -12.96 -7.90 -16.50
N ASP A 120 -12.03 -8.71 -17.02
CA ASP A 120 -12.08 -9.27 -18.39
C ASP A 120 -12.08 -8.21 -19.53
N ASP A 121 -11.72 -6.95 -19.26
CA ASP A 121 -11.50 -5.96 -20.33
C ASP A 121 -10.34 -6.35 -21.25
N TRP A 122 -9.36 -7.08 -20.72
CA TRP A 122 -8.23 -7.62 -21.46
C TRP A 122 -7.78 -8.98 -20.93
N LEU A 123 -7.10 -9.77 -21.77
CA LEU A 123 -6.83 -11.17 -21.48
C LEU A 123 -5.64 -11.40 -20.54
N GLY A 124 -4.83 -10.39 -20.25
CA GLY A 124 -3.65 -10.53 -19.41
C GLY A 124 -2.31 -10.66 -20.10
N VAL A 125 -1.28 -10.89 -19.28
CA VAL A 125 0.05 -11.33 -19.72
C VAL A 125 0.12 -12.85 -19.66
N VAL A 126 0.40 -13.49 -20.79
CA VAL A 126 0.35 -14.95 -20.93
C VAL A 126 1.73 -15.50 -21.29
N PHE A 127 2.34 -16.22 -20.37
CA PHE A 127 3.59 -16.92 -20.61
C PHE A 127 3.33 -18.30 -21.20
N SER A 128 4.06 -18.63 -22.25
CA SER A 128 3.94 -19.94 -22.91
C SER A 128 4.41 -21.06 -21.99
N VAL A 129 3.78 -22.23 -22.08
CA VAL A 129 4.28 -23.47 -21.46
C VAL A 129 5.66 -23.92 -21.99
N LEU A 130 6.17 -23.25 -23.03
CA LEU A 130 7.46 -23.54 -23.67
C LEU A 130 8.54 -22.50 -23.38
N ILE A 131 8.30 -21.55 -22.46
CA ILE A 131 9.36 -20.62 -22.04
C ILE A 131 10.54 -21.41 -21.45
N GLU A 132 11.76 -21.02 -21.81
CA GLU A 132 12.98 -21.70 -21.33
C GLU A 132 13.59 -21.01 -20.10
N GLU A 133 13.37 -19.71 -19.97
CA GLU A 133 13.87 -18.89 -18.86
C GLU A 133 12.77 -18.65 -17.84
N GLU A 134 13.14 -18.71 -16.55
CA GLU A 134 12.24 -18.43 -15.44
C GLU A 134 11.89 -16.94 -15.43
N PRO A 135 10.60 -16.58 -15.59
CA PRO A 135 10.21 -15.19 -15.52
C PRO A 135 10.29 -14.73 -14.06
N GLU A 136 10.97 -13.62 -13.84
CA GLU A 136 10.99 -12.88 -12.58
C GLU A 136 10.24 -11.56 -12.80
N ILE A 137 9.13 -11.41 -12.09
CA ILE A 137 8.18 -10.31 -12.25
C ILE A 137 8.07 -9.58 -10.92
N SER A 138 8.38 -8.28 -10.93
CA SER A 138 8.34 -7.48 -9.71
C SER A 138 7.92 -6.03 -9.91
N PHE A 139 7.34 -5.45 -8.86
CA PHE A 139 6.90 -4.05 -8.82
C PHE A 139 6.03 -3.68 -10.02
N ALA A 140 5.01 -4.51 -10.29
CA ALA A 140 4.07 -4.34 -11.39
C ALA A 140 2.62 -4.42 -10.91
N ASN A 141 1.78 -3.57 -11.49
CA ASN A 141 0.34 -3.51 -11.24
C ASN A 141 -0.42 -4.05 -12.45
N PHE A 142 -1.27 -5.03 -12.21
CA PHE A 142 -2.15 -5.64 -13.20
C PHE A 142 -3.59 -5.35 -12.81
N GLU A 143 -4.29 -4.58 -13.63
CA GLU A 143 -5.63 -4.10 -13.32
C GLU A 143 -6.63 -4.54 -14.39
N TYR A 144 -7.84 -4.91 -13.99
CA TYR A 144 -8.98 -5.11 -14.90
C TYR A 144 -8.76 -6.21 -15.97
N ALA A 145 -7.85 -7.13 -15.72
CA ALA A 145 -7.58 -8.25 -16.62
C ALA A 145 -8.55 -9.40 -16.36
N ARG A 146 -8.72 -10.30 -17.34
CA ARG A 146 -9.23 -11.65 -17.09
C ARG A 146 -8.28 -12.37 -16.14
N ASN A 147 -7.07 -12.64 -16.61
CA ASN A 147 -5.99 -13.15 -15.78
C ASN A 147 -4.95 -12.05 -15.74
N GLY A 148 -4.55 -11.52 -14.58
CA GLY A 148 -3.44 -10.56 -14.56
C GLY A 148 -2.19 -11.16 -15.19
N ILE A 149 -1.82 -12.36 -14.73
CA ILE A 149 -0.79 -13.20 -15.32
C ILE A 149 -1.29 -14.64 -15.45
N GLU A 150 -1.00 -15.27 -16.59
CA GLU A 150 -1.09 -16.73 -16.78
C GLU A 150 0.32 -17.29 -17.04
N LEU A 151 0.77 -18.23 -16.20
CA LEU A 151 2.11 -18.81 -16.31
C LEU A 151 2.22 -20.25 -15.78
N PRO A 152 3.17 -21.05 -16.30
CA PRO A 152 3.41 -22.42 -15.83
C PRO A 152 4.37 -22.54 -14.64
N PHE A 153 5.30 -21.59 -14.49
CA PHE A 153 6.32 -21.46 -13.45
C PHE A 153 6.91 -20.04 -13.50
N GLY A 154 7.51 -19.58 -12.41
CA GLY A 154 8.07 -18.23 -12.33
C GLY A 154 8.13 -17.68 -10.90
N ILE A 155 8.79 -16.54 -10.73
CA ILE A 155 8.88 -15.81 -9.47
C ILE A 155 8.13 -14.49 -9.63
N ILE A 156 7.17 -14.23 -8.75
CA ILE A 156 6.34 -13.03 -8.75
C ILE A 156 6.41 -12.42 -7.35
N HIS A 157 6.89 -11.19 -7.24
CA HIS A 157 6.97 -10.52 -5.95
C HIS A 157 6.71 -9.02 -6.02
N ASP A 158 6.27 -8.42 -4.91
CA ASP A 158 6.01 -6.96 -4.85
C ASP A 158 5.04 -6.46 -5.93
N CYS A 159 4.09 -7.30 -6.35
CA CYS A 159 3.14 -6.99 -7.41
C CYS A 159 1.74 -6.71 -6.85
N LYS A 160 0.91 -6.00 -7.63
CA LYS A 160 -0.50 -5.75 -7.30
C LYS A 160 -1.41 -6.26 -8.41
N PHE A 161 -2.48 -6.94 -8.02
CA PHE A 161 -3.53 -7.44 -8.89
C PHE A 161 -4.84 -6.85 -8.40
N PHE A 162 -5.46 -6.00 -9.22
CA PHE A 162 -6.60 -5.19 -8.81
C PHE A 162 -7.78 -5.35 -9.76
N ASN A 163 -8.94 -5.74 -9.24
CA ASN A 163 -10.18 -5.95 -10.00
C ASN A 163 -9.98 -6.81 -11.26
N CYS A 164 -9.18 -7.88 -11.16
CA CYS A 164 -9.09 -8.88 -12.21
C CYS A 164 -10.23 -9.90 -12.07
N GLU A 165 -10.52 -10.70 -13.10
CA GLU A 165 -11.35 -11.90 -12.90
C GLU A 165 -10.57 -12.89 -12.01
N THR A 166 -9.36 -13.22 -12.43
CA THR A 166 -8.33 -13.91 -11.65
C THR A 166 -7.04 -13.09 -11.61
N GLY A 167 -6.41 -12.92 -10.45
CA GLY A 167 -5.13 -12.20 -10.35
C GLY A 167 -4.01 -12.97 -11.06
N ILE A 168 -3.73 -14.19 -10.58
CA ILE A 168 -2.77 -15.11 -11.22
C ILE A 168 -3.43 -16.45 -11.51
N LEU A 169 -3.31 -16.90 -12.76
CA LEU A 169 -3.60 -18.27 -13.17
C LEU A 169 -2.28 -19.05 -13.34
N GLY A 170 -1.98 -19.89 -12.34
CA GLY A 170 -0.87 -20.82 -12.40
C GLY A 170 -1.29 -22.12 -13.06
N ILE A 171 -0.81 -22.42 -14.27
CA ILE A 171 -1.23 -23.60 -15.03
C ILE A 171 -0.05 -24.33 -15.68
N ALA A 172 0.17 -25.58 -15.28
CA ALA A 172 1.17 -26.44 -15.88
C ALA A 172 0.56 -27.72 -16.45
N THR A 173 1.20 -28.23 -17.50
CA THR A 173 0.85 -29.53 -18.13
C THR A 173 1.86 -30.63 -17.82
N ASP A 174 3.05 -30.26 -17.33
CA ASP A 174 4.11 -31.16 -16.89
C ASP A 174 4.43 -30.88 -15.41
N ARG A 175 4.45 -31.95 -14.62
CA ARG A 175 4.73 -31.92 -13.17
C ARG A 175 6.19 -31.64 -12.82
N ASN A 176 7.09 -31.71 -13.81
CA ASN A 176 8.52 -31.47 -13.59
C ASN A 176 8.91 -30.01 -13.83
N LEU A 177 7.94 -29.14 -14.14
CA LEU A 177 8.22 -27.71 -14.25
C LEU A 177 8.61 -27.12 -12.89
N PRO A 178 9.41 -26.04 -12.88
CA PRO A 178 9.70 -25.30 -11.67
C PRO A 178 8.43 -24.82 -10.95
N GLU A 179 8.62 -24.33 -9.74
CA GLU A 179 7.52 -23.80 -8.93
C GLU A 179 7.09 -22.40 -9.40
N ILE A 180 5.83 -22.06 -9.15
CA ILE A 180 5.37 -20.68 -9.14
C ILE A 180 5.58 -20.15 -7.72
N VAL A 181 6.54 -19.25 -7.54
CA VAL A 181 6.83 -18.60 -6.26
C VAL A 181 6.16 -17.24 -6.27
N ILE A 182 5.28 -16.98 -5.31
CA ILE A 182 4.52 -15.74 -5.19
C ILE A 182 4.75 -15.20 -3.78
N ASN A 183 5.32 -14.01 -3.66
CA ASN A 183 5.54 -13.39 -2.36
C ASN A 183 5.30 -11.88 -2.33
N ASN A 184 5.06 -11.33 -1.14
CA ASN A 184 4.92 -9.88 -0.93
C ASN A 184 3.98 -9.17 -1.94
N SER A 185 2.89 -9.82 -2.34
CA SER A 185 2.01 -9.32 -3.39
C SER A 185 0.61 -9.05 -2.87
N ILE A 186 -0.12 -8.15 -3.54
CA ILE A 186 -1.46 -7.73 -3.14
C ILE A 186 -2.47 -8.16 -4.20
N PHE A 187 -3.54 -8.84 -3.77
CA PHE A 187 -4.68 -9.26 -4.59
C PHE A 187 -5.93 -8.63 -4.02
N ASP A 188 -6.54 -7.69 -4.74
CA ASP A 188 -7.66 -6.90 -4.26
C ASP A 188 -8.80 -6.84 -5.27
N GLY A 189 -9.99 -7.28 -4.87
CA GLY A 189 -11.20 -7.14 -5.67
C GLY A 189 -11.35 -8.13 -6.81
N SER A 190 -10.64 -9.28 -6.80
CA SER A 190 -10.81 -10.28 -7.85
C SER A 190 -12.20 -10.90 -7.83
N THR A 191 -12.88 -10.94 -8.99
CA THR A 191 -14.28 -11.43 -9.08
C THR A 191 -14.40 -12.95 -9.07
N GLU A 192 -13.33 -13.68 -9.39
CA GLU A 192 -13.23 -15.14 -9.28
C GLU A 192 -12.20 -15.54 -8.20
N CYS A 193 -10.91 -15.33 -8.45
CA CYS A 193 -9.83 -15.76 -7.56
C CYS A 193 -8.72 -14.70 -7.45
N GLY A 194 -8.14 -14.50 -6.26
CA GLY A 194 -6.84 -13.84 -6.15
C GLY A 194 -5.78 -14.65 -6.91
N ILE A 195 -5.67 -15.94 -6.57
CA ILE A 195 -4.81 -16.91 -7.26
C ILE A 195 -5.59 -18.18 -7.56
N LEU A 196 -5.44 -18.72 -8.77
CA LEU A 196 -5.92 -20.03 -9.17
C LEU A 196 -4.74 -20.90 -9.63
N ILE A 197 -4.45 -21.97 -8.90
CA ILE A 197 -3.45 -22.98 -9.27
C ILE A 197 -4.17 -24.20 -9.85
N PHE A 198 -3.78 -24.57 -11.08
CA PHE A 198 -4.53 -25.52 -11.89
C PHE A 198 -3.63 -26.64 -12.46
N ASN A 199 -4.21 -27.83 -12.56
CA ASN A 199 -3.63 -29.03 -13.19
C ASN A 199 -2.34 -29.54 -12.53
N GLN A 200 -1.18 -29.46 -13.19
CA GLN A 200 0.11 -29.95 -12.69
C GLN A 200 0.99 -28.83 -12.13
N ALA A 201 0.47 -27.60 -12.03
CA ALA A 201 1.24 -26.47 -11.50
C ALA A 201 1.58 -26.71 -10.03
N ARG A 202 2.73 -26.18 -9.58
CA ARG A 202 3.15 -26.17 -8.18
C ARG A 202 3.30 -24.72 -7.73
N ALA A 203 2.92 -24.43 -6.49
CA ALA A 203 2.97 -23.07 -5.99
C ALA A 203 3.39 -22.97 -4.52
N SER A 204 4.22 -21.96 -4.25
CA SER A 204 4.52 -21.44 -2.92
C SER A 204 4.07 -19.99 -2.87
N ILE A 205 3.16 -19.71 -1.95
CA ILE A 205 2.48 -18.41 -1.81
C ILE A 205 2.76 -17.92 -0.40
N SER A 206 3.44 -16.79 -0.27
CA SER A 206 3.79 -16.25 1.05
C SER A 206 3.74 -14.74 1.17
N TYR A 207 3.64 -14.24 2.40
CA TYR A 207 3.73 -12.81 2.71
C TYR A 207 2.80 -11.92 1.87
N SER A 208 1.68 -12.48 1.40
CA SER A 208 0.80 -11.80 0.43
C SER A 208 -0.54 -11.46 1.05
N LEU A 209 -1.08 -10.31 0.65
CA LEU A 209 -2.36 -9.79 1.11
C LEU A 209 -3.44 -10.09 0.06
N PHE A 210 -4.47 -10.82 0.47
CA PHE A 210 -5.66 -11.08 -0.33
C PHE A 210 -6.82 -10.36 0.34
N LYS A 211 -7.43 -9.38 -0.31
CA LYS A 211 -8.57 -8.67 0.27
C LYS A 211 -9.72 -8.52 -0.72
N ASN A 212 -10.96 -8.65 -0.23
CA ASN A 212 -12.18 -8.41 -1.01
C ASN A 212 -12.27 -9.24 -2.31
N ASN A 213 -11.66 -10.42 -2.33
CA ASN A 213 -11.76 -11.34 -3.48
C ASN A 213 -12.97 -12.24 -3.32
N SER A 214 -13.51 -12.79 -4.41
CA SER A 214 -14.51 -13.86 -4.30
C SER A 214 -13.90 -15.10 -3.62
N ILE A 215 -12.77 -15.58 -4.15
CA ILE A 215 -11.91 -16.58 -3.51
C ILE A 215 -10.51 -15.99 -3.35
N GLY A 216 -9.89 -16.12 -2.18
CA GLY A 216 -8.50 -15.69 -1.98
C GLY A 216 -7.54 -16.53 -2.83
N ILE A 217 -7.41 -17.81 -2.50
CA ILE A 217 -6.52 -18.76 -3.18
C ILE A 217 -7.30 -20.03 -3.53
N SER A 218 -7.15 -20.54 -4.73
CA SER A 218 -7.86 -21.74 -5.20
C SER A 218 -6.91 -22.77 -5.81
N PHE A 219 -7.11 -24.04 -5.45
CA PHE A 219 -6.33 -25.17 -5.93
C PHE A 219 -7.21 -26.20 -6.64
N PHE A 220 -7.01 -26.36 -7.95
CA PHE A 220 -7.58 -27.43 -8.76
C PHE A 220 -6.44 -28.24 -9.39
N VAL A 221 -5.69 -28.89 -8.51
CA VAL A 221 -4.44 -29.59 -8.83
C VAL A 221 -4.61 -31.09 -8.70
N PHE A 222 -3.79 -31.85 -9.42
CA PHE A 222 -3.78 -33.32 -9.34
C PHE A 222 -2.39 -33.82 -8.95
N GLY A 223 -2.32 -34.73 -7.98
CA GLY A 223 -1.08 -35.45 -7.64
C GLY A 223 -0.67 -35.30 -6.19
N ASP A 224 0.61 -35.53 -5.89
CA ASP A 224 1.19 -35.59 -4.55
C ASP A 224 2.23 -34.48 -4.29
N GLN A 225 2.34 -33.51 -5.19
CA GLN A 225 3.31 -32.43 -5.04
C GLN A 225 2.89 -31.46 -3.93
N PRO A 226 3.84 -30.98 -3.11
CA PRO A 226 3.53 -30.05 -2.05
C PRO A 226 3.28 -28.65 -2.60
N HIS A 227 2.26 -28.01 -2.05
CA HIS A 227 1.96 -26.59 -2.19
C HIS A 227 2.08 -25.93 -0.83
N TRP A 228 2.48 -24.66 -0.82
CA TRP A 228 2.72 -23.91 0.40
C TRP A 228 1.94 -22.61 0.38
N VAL A 229 1.17 -22.36 1.43
CA VAL A 229 0.47 -21.11 1.70
C VAL A 229 0.89 -20.68 3.09
N ILE A 230 1.91 -19.82 3.16
CA ILE A 230 2.61 -19.51 4.41
C ILE A 230 2.57 -18.00 4.67
N ASN A 231 2.24 -17.55 5.88
CA ASN A 231 2.38 -16.14 6.23
C ASN A 231 1.58 -15.20 5.31
N ASN A 232 0.36 -15.56 4.92
CA ASN A 232 -0.52 -14.68 4.14
C ASN A 232 -1.62 -14.08 5.03
N THR A 233 -2.14 -12.93 4.62
CA THR A 233 -3.32 -12.32 5.23
C THR A 233 -4.45 -12.35 4.21
N ILE A 234 -5.53 -13.09 4.50
CA ILE A 234 -6.68 -13.26 3.62
C ILE A 234 -7.91 -12.67 4.30
N VAL A 235 -8.45 -11.59 3.74
CA VAL A 235 -9.47 -10.76 4.36
C VAL A 235 -10.70 -10.60 3.48
N ASN A 236 -11.89 -10.70 4.06
CA ASN A 236 -13.15 -10.43 3.37
C ASN A 236 -13.31 -11.21 2.06
N SER A 237 -12.92 -12.48 2.02
CA SER A 237 -13.20 -13.31 0.85
C SER A 237 -14.67 -13.76 0.86
N GLU A 238 -15.41 -13.50 -0.23
CA GLU A 238 -16.87 -13.70 -0.29
C GLU A 238 -17.28 -15.18 -0.24
N PHE A 239 -16.52 -16.06 -0.89
CA PHE A 239 -16.85 -17.47 -1.01
C PHE A 239 -15.92 -18.38 -0.20
N ALA A 240 -14.60 -18.17 -0.33
CA ALA A 240 -13.59 -18.96 0.37
C ALA A 240 -12.29 -18.17 0.53
N ALA A 241 -11.67 -18.24 1.72
CA ALA A 241 -10.28 -17.79 1.87
C ALA A 241 -9.34 -18.65 1.01
N ILE A 242 -9.44 -19.96 1.18
CA ILE A 242 -8.69 -20.96 0.41
C ILE A 242 -9.65 -22.07 0.00
N ALA A 243 -9.76 -22.30 -1.31
CA ALA A 243 -10.58 -23.36 -1.88
C ALA A 243 -9.69 -24.45 -2.51
N ALA A 244 -10.14 -25.70 -2.45
CA ALA A 244 -9.45 -26.80 -3.09
C ALA A 244 -10.44 -27.87 -3.61
N GLY A 245 -10.16 -28.48 -4.77
CA GLY A 245 -10.97 -29.52 -5.43
C GLY A 245 -11.02 -30.89 -4.72
N MET A 246 -11.32 -31.99 -5.43
CA MET A 246 -11.19 -33.36 -4.89
C MET A 246 -9.88 -33.98 -5.45
N ASP A 247 -9.11 -34.70 -4.64
CA ASP A 247 -7.76 -35.25 -4.95
C ASP A 247 -6.63 -34.22 -5.06
N ASN A 248 -6.72 -33.10 -4.33
CA ASN A 248 -5.66 -32.09 -4.32
C ASN A 248 -4.42 -32.62 -3.61
N GLY A 249 -3.24 -32.21 -4.09
CA GLY A 249 -1.96 -32.60 -3.51
C GLY A 249 -1.76 -32.16 -2.06
N MET A 250 -0.51 -32.25 -1.60
CA MET A 250 -0.14 -31.88 -0.23
C MET A 250 -0.18 -30.34 -0.09
N ILE A 251 -1.36 -29.77 0.19
CA ILE A 251 -1.50 -28.34 0.47
C ILE A 251 -1.16 -28.08 1.93
N ASN A 252 -0.11 -27.31 2.18
CA ASN A 252 0.35 -26.91 3.51
C ASN A 252 -0.03 -25.45 3.74
N VAL A 253 -0.84 -25.18 4.77
CA VAL A 253 -1.33 -23.84 5.09
C VAL A 253 -0.90 -23.47 6.50
N TYR A 254 0.15 -22.67 6.61
CA TYR A 254 0.79 -22.34 7.88
C TYR A 254 0.87 -20.85 8.12
N ASN A 255 0.71 -20.42 9.37
CA ASN A 255 0.99 -19.04 9.79
C ASN A 255 0.16 -17.98 9.07
N ASN A 256 -1.03 -18.30 8.56
CA ASN A 256 -1.88 -17.34 7.87
C ASN A 256 -2.84 -16.66 8.84
N ILE A 257 -3.18 -15.41 8.53
CA ILE A 257 -4.32 -14.72 9.13
C ILE A 257 -5.48 -14.81 8.14
N ILE A 258 -6.55 -15.49 8.52
CA ILE A 258 -7.78 -15.59 7.74
C ILE A 258 -8.86 -14.85 8.50
N TYR A 259 -9.15 -13.64 8.05
CA TYR A 259 -10.06 -12.74 8.74
C TYR A 259 -11.29 -12.50 7.89
N ARG A 260 -12.46 -12.68 8.47
CA ARG A 260 -13.74 -12.31 7.87
C ARG A 260 -14.00 -12.93 6.48
N SER A 261 -13.44 -14.11 6.25
CA SER A 261 -13.59 -14.82 4.98
C SER A 261 -14.53 -16.01 5.19
N LEU A 262 -15.59 -16.08 4.37
CA LEU A 262 -16.54 -17.19 4.42
C LEU A 262 -15.82 -18.49 4.02
N GLN A 263 -16.34 -19.62 4.48
CA GLN A 263 -15.75 -20.92 4.21
C GLN A 263 -16.84 -21.91 3.82
N ASP A 264 -17.19 -21.96 2.52
CA ASP A 264 -18.16 -22.95 1.99
C ASP A 264 -17.50 -24.06 1.15
N ALA A 265 -16.20 -24.32 1.33
CA ALA A 265 -15.52 -25.40 0.60
C ALA A 265 -14.76 -26.31 1.56
N GLY A 266 -15.21 -27.58 1.67
CA GLY A 266 -14.55 -28.60 2.48
C GLY A 266 -13.05 -28.65 2.21
N PHE A 267 -12.25 -28.31 3.21
CA PHE A 267 -10.81 -28.14 3.06
C PHE A 267 -10.06 -29.47 3.25
N PHE A 268 -9.10 -29.73 2.36
CA PHE A 268 -8.22 -30.90 2.39
C PHE A 268 -6.77 -30.41 2.33
N GLY A 269 -6.04 -30.49 3.45
CA GLY A 269 -4.65 -30.04 3.55
C GLY A 269 -4.11 -30.12 4.98
N ASP A 270 -2.83 -29.80 5.16
CA ASP A 270 -2.16 -29.69 6.46
C ASP A 270 -2.25 -28.24 6.95
N PHE A 271 -3.00 -28.01 8.03
CA PHE A 271 -3.38 -26.68 8.51
C PHE A 271 -2.82 -26.48 9.91
N ARG A 272 -1.81 -25.63 10.08
CA ARG A 272 -1.13 -25.43 11.37
C ARG A 272 -0.91 -23.95 11.69
N ASN A 273 -1.07 -23.60 12.96
CA ASN A 273 -0.73 -22.27 13.49
C ASN A 273 -1.33 -21.11 12.69
N ASN A 274 -2.59 -21.24 12.25
CA ASN A 274 -3.31 -20.14 11.60
C ASN A 274 -4.23 -19.43 12.59
N CYS A 275 -4.40 -18.12 12.40
CA CYS A 275 -5.38 -17.30 13.10
C CYS A 275 -6.62 -17.15 12.22
N VAL A 276 -7.76 -17.70 12.63
CA VAL A 276 -8.97 -17.80 11.80
C VAL A 276 -10.17 -17.15 12.49
N ILE A 277 -10.77 -16.16 11.85
CA ILE A 277 -12.04 -15.54 12.25
C ILE A 277 -13.00 -15.54 11.07
N HIS A 278 -14.19 -16.12 11.25
CA HIS A 278 -15.26 -16.09 10.25
C HIS A 278 -16.27 -14.97 10.55
N ILE A 279 -16.79 -14.30 9.51
CA ILE A 279 -18.07 -13.61 9.64
C ILE A 279 -19.12 -14.67 9.37
N ASP A 280 -19.80 -15.17 10.41
CA ASP A 280 -21.26 -15.24 10.45
C ASP A 280 -21.71 -16.03 11.68
N ASP A 281 -22.63 -15.39 12.41
CA ASP A 281 -23.36 -15.80 13.61
C ASP A 281 -22.57 -16.11 14.89
N GLU A 282 -22.92 -15.37 15.95
CA GLU A 282 -22.55 -15.58 17.36
C GLU A 282 -22.90 -17.00 17.91
N ASP A 283 -23.45 -17.88 17.07
CA ASP A 283 -24.06 -19.17 17.41
C ASP A 283 -23.49 -20.38 16.62
N GLU A 284 -22.58 -20.20 15.64
CA GLU A 284 -21.92 -21.34 14.95
C GLU A 284 -20.45 -21.48 15.38
N GLU A 285 -20.04 -22.70 15.76
CA GLU A 285 -18.63 -22.97 16.05
C GLU A 285 -17.79 -22.70 14.80
N PRO A 286 -16.68 -21.95 14.90
CA PRO A 286 -15.86 -21.61 13.76
C PRO A 286 -15.48 -22.89 13.02
N MET A 287 -15.87 -22.97 11.74
CA MET A 287 -15.87 -24.23 11.01
C MET A 287 -14.47 -24.82 10.80
N ILE A 288 -13.40 -24.07 11.09
CA ILE A 288 -12.03 -24.58 11.28
C ILE A 288 -11.33 -23.78 12.40
N VAL A 289 -11.79 -23.97 13.62
CA VAL A 289 -10.84 -24.33 14.67
C VAL A 289 -11.21 -25.77 14.96
N GLY A 290 -10.28 -26.72 14.82
CA GLY A 290 -10.56 -28.11 15.20
C GLY A 290 -11.07 -28.20 16.66
N GLU A 291 -11.31 -29.41 17.16
CA GLU A 291 -11.67 -29.55 18.57
C GLU A 291 -10.62 -28.83 19.44
N ILE A 292 -11.06 -27.85 20.24
CA ILE A 292 -10.18 -27.10 21.13
C ILE A 292 -9.68 -28.08 22.19
N VAL A 293 -8.42 -28.45 22.11
CA VAL A 293 -7.79 -29.47 22.97
C VAL A 293 -6.72 -28.91 23.88
N GLY A 294 -6.31 -27.65 23.69
CA GLY A 294 -5.22 -27.06 24.45
C GLY A 294 -5.11 -25.54 24.32
N VAL A 295 -3.92 -25.05 24.68
CA VAL A 295 -3.50 -23.66 24.47
C VAL A 295 -2.18 -23.66 23.71
N ASN A 296 -1.97 -22.67 22.84
CA ASN A 296 -0.71 -22.46 22.12
C ASN A 296 0.35 -21.85 23.06
N ASP A 297 1.57 -21.62 22.55
CA ASP A 297 2.67 -21.10 23.38
C ASP A 297 2.42 -19.69 23.92
N ASN A 298 1.54 -18.93 23.26
CA ASN A 298 1.09 -17.61 23.67
C ASN A 298 -0.09 -17.65 24.66
N GLY A 299 -0.59 -18.84 24.99
CA GLY A 299 -1.67 -19.05 25.96
C GLY A 299 -3.09 -18.93 25.39
N PHE A 300 -3.24 -18.79 24.08
CA PHE A 300 -4.55 -18.74 23.41
C PHE A 300 -5.11 -20.15 23.20
N SER A 301 -6.44 -20.28 23.29
CA SER A 301 -7.09 -21.59 23.09
C SER A 301 -6.95 -22.03 21.64
N CYS A 302 -6.51 -23.27 21.42
CA CYS A 302 -6.22 -23.76 20.08
C CYS A 302 -6.62 -25.23 19.87
N ASP A 303 -6.70 -25.63 18.61
CA ASP A 303 -6.85 -27.03 18.22
C ASP A 303 -5.53 -27.83 18.34
N GLU A 304 -5.56 -29.12 17.96
CA GLU A 304 -4.38 -30.00 18.03
C GLU A 304 -3.22 -29.59 17.11
N ASN A 305 -3.50 -28.74 16.12
CA ASN A 305 -2.55 -28.24 15.13
C ASN A 305 -2.15 -26.78 15.40
N GLY A 306 -2.51 -26.23 16.56
CA GLY A 306 -2.16 -24.86 16.95
C GLY A 306 -2.97 -23.76 16.25
N ASN A 307 -4.04 -24.09 15.52
CA ASN A 307 -4.92 -23.07 14.96
C ASN A 307 -5.79 -22.47 16.06
N PHE A 308 -6.00 -21.15 16.02
CA PHE A 308 -6.72 -20.41 17.04
C PHE A 308 -7.61 -19.32 16.41
N SER A 309 -8.56 -18.81 17.20
CA SER A 309 -9.51 -17.78 16.78
C SER A 309 -9.46 -16.62 17.76
N GLU A 310 -8.58 -15.67 17.48
CA GLU A 310 -8.42 -14.44 18.25
C GLU A 310 -8.38 -13.26 17.29
N GLU A 311 -8.87 -12.09 17.71
CA GLU A 311 -8.86 -10.89 16.87
C GLU A 311 -7.41 -10.56 16.46
N PRO A 312 -7.06 -10.54 15.16
CA PRO A 312 -5.67 -10.34 14.73
C PRO A 312 -5.05 -9.01 15.14
N GLY A 313 -5.87 -8.06 15.61
CA GLY A 313 -5.39 -6.75 16.04
C GLY A 313 -4.71 -5.99 14.91
N PHE A 314 -5.37 -5.88 13.76
CA PHE A 314 -4.83 -5.08 12.67
C PHE A 314 -4.70 -3.62 13.10
N VAL A 315 -3.66 -2.98 12.58
CA VAL A 315 -3.47 -1.54 12.65
C VAL A 315 -4.65 -0.82 11.99
N GLY A 316 -5.25 0.14 12.71
CA GLY A 316 -6.38 0.92 12.20
C GLY A 316 -5.99 2.06 11.26
N GLY A 317 -6.91 2.45 10.38
CA GLY A 317 -6.73 3.56 9.42
C GLY A 317 -7.49 3.31 8.12
N GLU A 318 -7.70 4.35 7.31
CA GLU A 318 -8.18 4.22 5.93
C GLU A 318 -7.11 4.75 4.98
N PRO A 319 -6.56 3.92 4.07
CA PRO A 319 -6.82 2.49 3.94
C PRO A 319 -6.22 1.69 5.13
N PHE A 320 -6.84 0.57 5.49
CA PHE A 320 -6.26 -0.36 6.48
C PHE A 320 -4.93 -0.90 5.95
N SER A 321 -3.86 -0.81 6.76
CA SER A 321 -2.55 -1.34 6.39
C SER A 321 -2.48 -2.86 6.50
N TYR A 322 -3.40 -3.49 7.26
CA TYR A 322 -3.41 -4.93 7.59
C TYR A 322 -2.13 -5.46 8.24
N GLN A 323 -1.24 -4.57 8.68
CA GLN A 323 -0.18 -4.87 9.63
C GLN A 323 -0.83 -5.25 10.96
N ILE A 324 -0.27 -6.22 11.67
CA ILE A 324 -0.71 -6.58 13.03
C ILE A 324 -0.09 -5.63 14.05
N CYS A 325 -0.73 -5.43 15.21
CA CYS A 325 -0.23 -4.57 16.30
C CYS A 325 0.69 -5.32 17.28
N PRO A 326 1.45 -4.63 18.17
CA PRO A 326 2.40 -5.29 19.08
C PRO A 326 1.74 -6.21 20.10
N ASP A 327 0.46 -5.96 20.43
CA ASP A 327 -0.36 -6.78 21.31
C ASP A 327 -1.12 -7.88 20.55
N SER A 328 -0.85 -8.04 19.25
CA SER A 328 -1.55 -8.98 18.41
C SER A 328 -1.31 -10.42 18.88
N PRO A 329 -2.37 -11.25 18.94
CA PRO A 329 -2.22 -12.69 19.19
C PRO A 329 -1.47 -13.41 18.06
N CYS A 330 -1.23 -12.73 16.92
CA CYS A 330 -0.52 -13.26 15.77
C CYS A 330 1.02 -13.14 15.88
N ILE A 331 1.53 -12.38 16.85
CA ILE A 331 2.97 -12.27 17.11
C ILE A 331 3.46 -13.55 17.81
N ASP A 332 4.63 -14.07 17.42
CA ASP A 332 5.24 -15.28 18.02
C ASP A 332 4.34 -16.54 18.03
N SER A 333 3.37 -16.60 17.11
CA SER A 333 2.35 -17.67 17.05
C SER A 333 2.62 -18.72 15.96
N GLY A 334 3.68 -18.57 15.16
CA GLY A 334 3.96 -19.37 13.98
C GLY A 334 4.33 -20.84 14.22
N PHE A 335 4.34 -21.64 13.17
CA PHE A 335 4.65 -23.06 13.25
C PHE A 335 6.14 -23.30 13.56
N GLU A 336 6.42 -24.11 14.59
CA GLU A 336 7.76 -24.28 15.19
C GLU A 336 8.80 -24.95 14.28
N ASP A 337 8.38 -25.67 13.24
CA ASP A 337 9.29 -26.34 12.30
C ASP A 337 9.73 -25.42 11.12
N LEU A 338 9.26 -24.17 11.08
CA LEU A 338 9.73 -23.15 10.14
C LEU A 338 10.88 -22.34 10.77
N GLU A 339 11.79 -21.78 9.95
CA GLU A 339 12.90 -20.95 10.47
C GLU A 339 12.33 -19.72 11.20
N ASP A 340 12.97 -19.27 12.28
CA ASP A 340 12.59 -18.07 13.04
C ASP A 340 12.66 -16.77 12.19
N ASP A 341 12.06 -15.68 12.68
CA ASP A 341 12.13 -14.36 12.03
C ASP A 341 13.54 -13.74 12.14
N GLU A 342 13.79 -12.65 11.41
CA GLU A 342 15.13 -12.05 11.29
C GLU A 342 15.71 -11.55 12.63
N ASP A 343 14.85 -11.23 13.60
CA ASP A 343 15.21 -10.84 14.97
C ASP A 343 15.47 -12.04 15.91
N GLY A 344 15.25 -13.27 15.41
CA GLY A 344 15.43 -14.52 16.16
C GLY A 344 14.27 -14.86 17.10
N THR A 345 13.12 -14.21 16.96
CA THR A 345 11.87 -14.61 17.63
C THR A 345 11.06 -15.57 16.75
N ARG A 346 10.02 -16.16 17.33
CA ARG A 346 9.22 -17.16 16.61
C ARG A 346 8.40 -16.46 15.54
N ARG A 347 8.21 -17.10 14.38
CA ARG A 347 7.51 -16.46 13.26
C ARG A 347 6.18 -15.79 13.64
N GLU A 348 5.97 -14.57 13.19
CA GLU A 348 4.64 -13.95 13.18
C GLU A 348 3.72 -14.64 12.17
N LEU A 349 2.41 -14.43 12.34
CA LEU A 349 1.40 -14.78 11.35
C LEU A 349 1.13 -13.60 10.40
N GLY A 350 0.73 -13.92 9.17
CA GLY A 350 0.20 -12.94 8.22
C GLY A 350 1.22 -12.34 7.26
N ALA A 351 0.70 -11.49 6.35
CA ALA A 351 1.40 -10.94 5.20
C ALA A 351 2.51 -9.95 5.56
N PHE A 352 2.36 -9.23 6.67
CA PHE A 352 3.25 -8.16 7.08
C PHE A 352 3.87 -8.53 8.44
N PRO A 353 5.05 -9.17 8.45
CA PRO A 353 5.77 -9.42 9.69
C PRO A 353 6.15 -8.09 10.34
N VAL A 354 6.25 -8.10 11.66
CA VAL A 354 6.58 -6.89 12.44
C VAL A 354 7.92 -7.15 13.07
N THR A 355 8.94 -6.37 12.70
CA THR A 355 10.17 -6.36 13.48
C THR A 355 9.86 -5.79 14.86
N GLN A 356 10.04 -6.61 15.90
CA GLN A 356 9.92 -6.13 17.28
C GLN A 356 11.04 -5.11 17.51
N THR A 357 10.70 -3.82 17.48
CA THR A 357 11.65 -2.73 17.75
C THR A 357 11.64 -2.38 19.23
N ASP A 358 12.80 -1.92 19.71
CA ASP A 358 13.06 -1.59 21.12
C ASP A 358 11.98 -0.72 21.76
N GLU A 359 11.74 -0.94 23.07
CA GLU A 359 10.87 -0.11 23.90
C GLU A 359 11.19 1.39 23.72
N PHE A 360 10.25 2.16 23.18
CA PHE A 360 10.36 3.61 23.06
C PHE A 360 9.49 4.29 24.10
N GLU A 361 10.14 5.08 24.95
CA GLU A 361 9.49 5.94 25.93
C GLU A 361 9.22 7.32 25.30
N LEU A 362 7.93 7.68 25.14
CA LEU A 362 7.56 9.03 24.73
C LEU A 362 7.48 9.95 25.95
N VAL A 363 8.48 10.83 26.09
CA VAL A 363 8.50 11.83 27.15
C VAL A 363 7.63 13.04 26.78
N MET A 364 6.59 13.26 27.57
CA MET A 364 5.66 14.39 27.50
C MET A 364 6.05 15.43 28.55
N PRO A 365 6.81 16.48 28.21
CA PRO A 365 7.35 17.42 29.21
C PRO A 365 6.25 18.27 29.87
N GLU A 366 6.51 18.72 31.10
CA GLU A 366 5.65 19.69 31.80
C GLU A 366 5.46 20.96 30.97
N GLY A 367 4.21 21.43 30.88
CA GLY A 367 3.85 22.63 30.13
C GLY A 367 3.65 22.38 28.63
N TRP A 368 3.80 23.44 27.83
CA TRP A 368 3.51 23.41 26.40
C TRP A 368 4.65 22.78 25.60
N SER A 369 4.33 21.79 24.77
CA SER A 369 5.25 21.22 23.79
C SER A 369 4.55 20.77 22.50
N MET A 370 5.31 20.61 21.42
CA MET A 370 4.83 19.95 20.21
C MET A 370 5.32 18.51 20.18
N VAL A 371 4.37 17.58 20.11
CA VAL A 371 4.61 16.14 20.14
C VAL A 371 3.97 15.49 18.93
N SER A 372 4.41 14.28 18.61
CA SER A 372 3.75 13.43 17.64
C SER A 372 3.74 12.01 18.14
N PHE A 373 2.78 11.23 17.66
CA PHE A 373 2.69 9.81 17.96
C PHE A 373 2.92 9.08 16.64
N PRO A 374 4.19 8.85 16.24
CA PRO A 374 4.54 8.19 14.99
C PRO A 374 4.30 6.68 15.14
N LEU A 375 3.07 6.33 15.46
CA LEU A 375 2.66 5.03 15.94
C LEU A 375 1.37 4.61 15.25
N TRP A 376 1.33 3.36 14.84
CA TRP A 376 0.11 2.64 14.52
C TRP A 376 -0.58 2.21 15.81
N ILE A 377 -1.85 2.61 15.99
CA ILE A 377 -2.66 2.22 17.16
C ILE A 377 -3.63 1.09 16.75
N PRO A 378 -3.73 0.00 17.53
CA PRO A 378 -4.59 -1.16 17.21
C PRO A 378 -6.07 -0.84 16.97
N ALA A 379 -6.67 -1.45 15.94
CA ALA A 379 -8.08 -1.29 15.56
C ALA A 379 -9.07 -2.08 16.43
N ASN A 380 -8.59 -2.99 17.28
CA ASN A 380 -9.35 -3.87 18.18
C ASN A 380 -10.06 -3.12 19.33
N ARG A 381 -10.03 -1.78 19.34
CA ARG A 381 -11.02 -0.96 20.05
C ARG A 381 -12.06 -0.43 19.06
N ILE A 382 -13.02 -1.29 18.72
CA ILE A 382 -14.24 -0.96 17.93
C ILE A 382 -15.20 -0.08 18.76
N ASP A 383 -14.67 0.90 19.48
CA ASP A 383 -15.42 2.05 19.95
C ASP A 383 -14.75 3.27 19.34
N TYR A 384 -15.44 3.85 18.36
CA TYR A 384 -15.14 5.12 17.69
C TYR A 384 -15.18 6.34 18.65
N HIS A 385 -14.98 6.11 19.94
CA HIS A 385 -14.87 7.10 20.99
C HIS A 385 -13.39 7.27 21.33
N ILE A 386 -12.86 8.35 20.78
CA ILE A 386 -11.57 8.92 21.08
C ILE A 386 -11.62 9.39 22.54
N GLU A 387 -11.40 8.48 23.48
CA GLU A 387 -10.27 8.73 24.36
C GLU A 387 -9.08 8.39 23.46
N PRO A 388 -8.08 9.27 23.24
CA PRO A 388 -6.88 8.76 22.61
C PRO A 388 -6.45 7.57 23.45
N ASN A 389 -6.18 6.43 22.80
CA ASN A 389 -5.86 5.16 23.46
C ASN A 389 -4.56 5.20 24.29
N ILE A 390 -4.07 6.40 24.55
CA ILE A 390 -2.96 6.79 25.40
C ILE A 390 -3.61 7.44 26.61
N ASP A 391 -3.64 6.71 27.73
CA ASP A 391 -4.09 7.25 29.00
C ASP A 391 -3.11 8.34 29.43
N MET A 392 -3.52 9.61 29.28
CA MET A 392 -2.71 10.77 29.66
C MET A 392 -3.29 11.37 30.93
N GLU A 393 -2.91 10.82 32.08
CA GLU A 393 -3.48 11.22 33.36
C GLU A 393 -3.21 12.70 33.67
N ASN A 394 -2.09 13.25 33.17
CA ASN A 394 -1.64 14.62 33.48
C ASN A 394 -1.91 15.62 32.34
N LEU A 395 -2.73 15.28 31.35
CA LEU A 395 -3.04 16.19 30.25
C LEU A 395 -3.99 17.31 30.69
N ILE A 396 -3.55 18.56 30.50
CA ILE A 396 -4.41 19.75 30.64
C ILE A 396 -5.18 20.02 29.35
N LEU A 397 -4.46 20.05 28.21
CA LEU A 397 -5.03 20.45 26.92
C LEU A 397 -4.16 19.94 25.75
N MET A 398 -4.79 19.28 24.79
CA MET A 398 -4.17 18.89 23.51
C MET A 398 -4.90 19.60 22.37
N LYS A 399 -4.18 20.01 21.33
CA LYS A 399 -4.71 20.69 20.13
C LYS A 399 -4.09 20.16 18.86
N ASP A 400 -4.90 20.08 17.81
CA ASP A 400 -4.39 19.90 16.46
C ASP A 400 -4.13 21.24 15.74
N ASP A 401 -3.60 21.15 14.52
CA ASP A 401 -3.32 22.27 13.62
C ASP A 401 -4.57 23.07 13.20
N SER A 402 -5.74 22.46 13.25
CA SER A 402 -7.04 23.06 12.94
C SER A 402 -7.71 23.75 14.13
N GLY A 403 -7.10 23.65 15.33
CA GLY A 403 -7.62 24.23 16.57
C GLY A 403 -8.72 23.42 17.25
N ARG A 404 -8.96 22.18 16.82
CA ARG A 404 -9.74 21.19 17.58
C ARG A 404 -8.92 20.77 18.81
N PHE A 405 -9.57 20.38 19.89
CA PHE A 405 -8.90 20.16 21.16
C PHE A 405 -9.53 19.06 22.04
N TRP A 406 -8.69 18.48 22.89
CA TRP A 406 -9.06 17.57 23.96
C TRP A 406 -8.69 18.21 25.30
N ALA A 407 -9.67 18.28 26.21
CA ALA A 407 -9.52 18.84 27.54
C ALA A 407 -10.18 17.90 28.57
N PRO A 408 -9.43 16.92 29.11
CA PRO A 408 -9.95 15.90 30.02
C PRO A 408 -10.67 16.48 31.24
N GLY A 409 -10.10 17.53 31.86
CA GLY A 409 -10.69 18.20 33.03
C GLY A 409 -12.06 18.85 32.79
N PHE A 410 -12.48 18.99 31.52
CA PHE A 410 -13.81 19.47 31.13
C PHE A 410 -14.68 18.41 30.47
N ASN A 411 -14.21 17.15 30.40
CA ASN A 411 -14.84 16.06 29.67
C ASN A 411 -15.23 16.46 28.24
N PHE A 412 -14.31 17.12 27.53
CA PHE A 412 -14.54 17.63 26.18
C PHE A 412 -13.45 17.15 25.23
N ILE A 413 -13.89 16.60 24.10
CA ILE A 413 -13.04 16.27 22.97
C ILE A 413 -13.75 16.57 21.65
N ASN A 414 -13.03 17.17 20.71
CA ASN A 414 -13.46 17.28 19.31
C ASN A 414 -12.31 17.12 18.30
N ILE A 415 -11.13 16.69 18.74
CA ILE A 415 -10.08 16.19 17.84
C ILE A 415 -10.59 14.87 17.24
N PRO A 416 -10.38 14.61 15.93
CA PRO A 416 -10.65 13.31 15.32
C PRO A 416 -9.76 12.19 15.89
N PRO A 417 -10.00 10.93 15.48
CA PRO A 417 -9.13 9.83 15.88
C PRO A 417 -7.69 10.09 15.50
N HIS A 418 -6.78 9.41 16.21
CA HIS A 418 -5.34 9.53 16.02
C HIS A 418 -4.98 9.45 14.53
N ASN A 419 -4.14 10.38 14.10
CA ASN A 419 -3.58 10.39 12.76
C ASN A 419 -2.07 10.46 12.91
N HIS A 420 -1.40 9.36 12.57
CA HIS A 420 0.04 9.18 12.73
C HIS A 420 0.87 10.16 11.89
N HIS A 421 0.32 10.73 10.82
CA HIS A 421 0.95 11.80 10.03
C HIS A 421 1.04 13.14 10.77
N LYS A 422 0.21 13.35 11.80
CA LYS A 422 0.06 14.65 12.47
C LYS A 422 0.79 14.72 13.80
N GLY A 423 1.30 15.92 14.08
CA GLY A 423 1.70 16.32 15.42
C GLY A 423 0.62 17.14 16.11
N TYR A 424 0.80 17.33 17.41
CA TYR A 424 -0.14 17.99 18.30
C TYR A 424 0.58 18.94 19.23
N LEU A 425 -0.12 20.01 19.60
CA LEU A 425 0.33 20.90 20.65
C LEU A 425 -0.31 20.44 21.97
N VAL A 426 0.52 20.04 22.92
CA VAL A 426 0.07 19.49 24.22
C VAL A 426 0.51 20.40 25.36
N ASN A 427 -0.29 20.43 26.42
CA ASN A 427 0.01 21.11 27.66
C ASN A 427 -0.18 20.13 28.82
N MET A 428 0.91 19.74 29.48
CA MET A 428 0.89 18.79 30.58
C MET A 428 0.97 19.50 31.93
N GLU A 429 0.30 18.96 32.96
CA GLU A 429 0.39 19.44 34.34
C GLU A 429 1.75 19.10 34.98
N VAL A 430 2.26 17.91 34.67
CA VAL A 430 3.59 17.43 35.05
C VAL A 430 4.16 16.61 33.90
N GLU A 431 5.48 16.41 33.89
CA GLU A 431 6.10 15.50 32.94
C GLU A 431 5.56 14.07 33.11
N GLU A 432 5.20 13.45 32.01
CA GLU A 432 4.67 12.10 31.93
C GLU A 432 5.47 11.32 30.90
N VAL A 433 5.78 10.06 31.19
CA VAL A 433 6.43 9.15 30.25
C VAL A 433 5.41 8.13 29.84
N LEU A 434 5.20 8.01 28.55
CA LEU A 434 4.28 7.08 27.96
C LEU A 434 5.08 5.90 27.39
N ASP A 435 4.72 4.68 27.79
CA ASP A 435 5.27 3.40 27.37
C ASP A 435 4.22 2.54 26.65
N ASP A 436 4.67 1.48 25.95
CA ASP A 436 3.80 0.50 25.27
C ASP A 436 2.77 1.12 24.29
N LEU A 437 3.24 2.02 23.40
CA LEU A 437 2.36 2.92 22.66
C LEU A 437 1.90 2.43 21.27
N GLY A 438 2.39 1.29 20.79
CA GLY A 438 2.09 0.75 19.45
C GLY A 438 3.34 0.48 18.59
N ILE A 439 3.14 0.21 17.29
CA ILE A 439 4.26 -0.01 16.33
C ILE A 439 4.67 1.31 15.72
N PHE A 440 5.98 1.57 15.65
CA PHE A 440 6.49 2.73 14.94
C PHE A 440 6.17 2.70 13.46
N ILE A 441 5.71 3.84 12.95
CA ILE A 441 5.59 4.03 11.51
C ILE A 441 7.00 3.94 10.90
N PRO A 442 7.21 3.16 9.81
CA PRO A 442 8.48 3.15 9.09
C PRO A 442 8.92 4.57 8.71
N ALA A 443 10.22 4.85 8.80
CA ALA A 443 10.78 6.17 8.54
C ALA A 443 10.32 6.75 7.18
N ASN A 444 10.29 5.91 6.14
CA ASN A 444 9.95 6.29 4.78
C ASN A 444 8.46 6.22 4.44
N GLU A 445 7.57 6.03 5.42
CA GLU A 445 6.12 6.08 5.18
C GLU A 445 5.71 7.46 4.65
N PRO A 446 5.01 7.55 3.51
CA PRO A 446 4.62 8.84 2.92
C PRO A 446 3.68 9.65 3.83
N ILE A 447 3.99 10.92 4.05
CA ILE A 447 3.17 11.87 4.79
C ILE A 447 2.57 12.88 3.80
N PRO A 448 1.26 12.80 3.47
CA PRO A 448 0.61 13.81 2.64
C PRO A 448 0.54 15.15 3.39
N LEU A 449 1.03 16.20 2.73
CA LEU A 449 1.05 17.57 3.24
C LEU A 449 0.13 18.46 2.42
N GLU A 450 -0.73 19.21 3.09
CA GLU A 450 -1.61 20.19 2.46
C GLU A 450 -0.92 21.57 2.32
N ASP A 451 -1.41 22.41 1.41
CA ASP A 451 -1.03 23.81 1.36
C ASP A 451 -1.25 24.49 2.73
N ASN A 452 -0.40 25.46 3.07
CA ASN A 452 -0.47 26.23 4.32
C ASN A 452 0.08 25.49 5.57
N TRP A 453 -0.41 25.84 6.76
CA TRP A 453 0.14 25.42 8.04
C TRP A 453 -0.41 24.07 8.51
N GLN A 454 0.47 23.18 8.95
CA GLN A 454 0.13 21.93 9.62
C GLN A 454 1.24 21.51 10.59
N ILE A 455 0.90 20.68 11.57
CA ILE A 455 1.90 20.07 12.46
C ILE A 455 2.11 18.64 11.99
N VAL A 456 3.36 18.29 11.64
CA VAL A 456 3.72 16.98 11.10
C VAL A 456 4.43 16.14 12.15
N ALA A 457 4.24 14.83 12.07
CA ALA A 457 4.99 13.86 12.84
C ALA A 457 6.40 13.64 12.28
N TYR A 458 7.30 13.14 13.13
CA TYR A 458 8.62 12.66 12.73
C TYR A 458 8.74 11.17 13.02
N TYR A 459 9.02 10.39 11.97
CA TYR A 459 9.05 8.92 12.00
C TYR A 459 10.42 8.30 12.29
N PRO A 460 11.54 8.80 11.71
CA PRO A 460 12.83 8.14 11.87
C PRO A 460 13.23 7.96 13.33
N GLU A 461 13.94 6.87 13.63
CA GLU A 461 14.50 6.64 14.97
C GLU A 461 15.67 7.57 15.22
N ARG A 462 16.52 7.71 14.19
CA ARG A 462 17.71 8.54 14.26
C ARG A 462 17.35 10.01 14.19
N GLU A 463 18.17 10.84 14.83
CA GLU A 463 18.13 12.28 14.64
C GLU A 463 18.58 12.67 13.22
N HIS A 464 17.76 13.46 12.53
CA HIS A 464 18.10 14.04 11.23
C HIS A 464 18.08 15.57 11.28
N GLU A 465 19.03 16.20 10.61
CA GLU A 465 19.03 17.65 10.44
C GLU A 465 17.91 18.09 9.49
N ALA A 466 17.30 19.25 9.74
CA ALA A 466 16.14 19.70 8.97
C ALA A 466 16.33 19.75 7.44
N PRO A 467 17.49 20.16 6.87
CA PRO A 467 17.70 20.12 5.42
C PRO A 467 17.71 18.71 4.83
N GLU A 468 18.13 17.71 5.60
CA GLU A 468 18.14 16.30 5.20
C GLU A 468 16.73 15.71 5.34
N ALA A 469 16.08 15.94 6.49
CA ALA A 469 14.75 15.41 6.78
C ALA A 469 13.67 15.92 5.80
N PHE A 470 13.80 17.16 5.31
CA PHE A 470 12.83 17.78 4.40
C PHE A 470 13.35 17.92 2.97
N GLU A 471 14.36 17.14 2.56
CA GLU A 471 15.00 17.27 1.26
C GLU A 471 13.98 17.16 0.11
N ASN A 472 13.12 16.14 0.14
CA ASN A 472 12.22 15.82 -0.96
C ASN A 472 11.13 16.90 -1.18
N ILE A 473 10.73 17.62 -0.13
CA ILE A 473 9.73 18.69 -0.19
C ILE A 473 10.32 20.11 -0.23
N THR A 474 11.65 20.25 -0.35
CA THR A 474 12.35 21.54 -0.19
C THR A 474 11.83 22.64 -1.14
N ASN A 475 11.32 22.28 -2.32
CA ASN A 475 10.76 23.24 -3.27
C ASN A 475 9.41 23.83 -2.83
N ASN A 476 8.63 23.10 -2.03
CA ASN A 476 7.31 23.51 -1.57
C ASN A 476 7.29 23.91 -0.09
N LEU A 477 8.35 23.62 0.68
CA LEU A 477 8.47 23.99 2.08
C LEU A 477 8.87 25.47 2.26
N ILE A 478 8.00 26.26 2.90
CA ILE A 478 8.30 27.66 3.24
C ILE A 478 9.13 27.75 4.52
N ILE A 479 8.69 27.05 5.58
CA ILE A 479 9.33 27.06 6.90
C ILE A 479 8.89 25.84 7.71
N ALA A 480 9.82 25.26 8.48
CA ALA A 480 9.57 24.27 9.52
C ALA A 480 10.08 24.80 10.87
N LYS A 481 9.38 24.53 11.98
CA LYS A 481 9.75 25.04 13.31
C LYS A 481 9.34 24.13 14.46
N ASN A 482 10.12 24.18 15.55
CA ASN A 482 9.79 23.54 16.82
C ASN A 482 8.98 24.48 17.73
N ASP A 483 8.67 23.99 18.93
CA ASP A 483 7.85 24.63 19.96
C ASP A 483 8.56 25.78 20.68
N GLU A 484 9.90 25.81 20.64
CA GLU A 484 10.73 26.93 21.08
C GLU A 484 10.82 28.05 20.03
N GLY A 485 10.30 27.84 18.82
CA GLY A 485 10.35 28.78 17.70
C GLY A 485 11.68 28.82 16.96
N ARG A 486 12.57 27.83 17.16
CA ARG A 486 13.70 27.57 16.25
C ARG A 486 13.16 27.01 14.93
N PHE A 487 13.81 27.33 13.81
CA PHE A 487 13.24 27.11 12.49
C PHE A 487 14.25 26.86 11.37
N TYR A 488 13.78 26.14 10.36
CA TYR A 488 14.41 25.95 9.07
C TYR A 488 13.59 26.65 8.00
N ALA A 489 14.24 27.46 7.16
CA ALA A 489 13.61 28.18 6.06
C ALA A 489 14.48 28.06 4.79
N PRO A 490 14.21 27.06 3.92
CA PRO A 490 15.07 26.75 2.76
C PRO A 490 15.19 27.93 1.78
N GLY A 491 14.09 28.64 1.51
CA GLY A 491 14.10 29.81 0.61
C GLY A 491 14.99 30.97 1.07
N PHE A 492 15.38 31.00 2.35
CA PHE A 492 16.33 31.97 2.91
C PHE A 492 17.71 31.38 3.19
N ASN A 493 17.92 30.09 2.88
CA ASN A 493 19.12 29.33 3.22
C ASN A 493 19.50 29.48 4.70
N PHE A 494 18.51 29.39 5.58
CA PHE A 494 18.68 29.56 7.02
C PHE A 494 18.18 28.34 7.78
N ASN A 495 19.01 27.82 8.67
CA ASN A 495 18.63 26.79 9.62
C ASN A 495 19.18 27.13 11.02
N ASN A 496 18.29 27.21 12.00
CA ASN A 496 18.65 27.10 13.41
C ASN A 496 17.77 26.11 14.18
N LEU A 497 16.94 25.34 13.46
CA LEU A 497 16.22 24.20 13.98
C LEU A 497 17.25 23.12 14.36
N PRO A 498 17.26 22.62 15.59
CA PRO A 498 18.05 21.44 15.95
C PRO A 498 17.63 20.24 15.12
N GLY A 499 18.38 19.14 15.24
CA GLY A 499 17.95 17.88 14.66
C GLY A 499 16.56 17.48 15.14
N LEU A 500 15.87 16.78 14.25
CA LEU A 500 14.53 16.31 14.46
C LEU A 500 14.57 14.99 15.23
N HIS A 501 13.63 14.78 16.13
CA HIS A 501 13.60 13.62 17.02
C HIS A 501 12.24 12.93 16.99
N ARG A 502 12.25 11.60 17.07
CA ARG A 502 11.04 10.78 17.22
C ARG A 502 10.24 11.24 18.44
N GLY A 503 8.92 11.25 18.31
CA GLY A 503 8.00 11.74 19.34
C GLY A 503 7.80 13.26 19.36
N LYS A 504 8.52 14.03 18.54
CA LYS A 504 8.34 15.49 18.41
C LYS A 504 7.54 15.85 17.16
N GLY A 505 6.62 16.80 17.33
CA GLY A 505 5.88 17.40 16.23
C GLY A 505 6.57 18.66 15.71
N TYR A 506 6.48 18.90 14.41
CA TYR A 506 7.06 20.07 13.74
C TYR A 506 6.00 20.87 13.00
N LEU A 507 5.91 22.17 13.29
CA LEU A 507 4.96 23.04 12.60
C LEU A 507 5.57 23.50 11.27
N VAL A 508 5.01 23.01 10.17
CA VAL A 508 5.47 23.30 8.80
C VAL A 508 4.48 24.20 8.09
N LYS A 509 4.98 24.97 7.12
CA LYS A 509 4.17 25.73 6.19
C LYS A 509 4.55 25.38 4.77
N MET A 510 3.58 24.93 3.99
CA MET A 510 3.74 24.59 2.58
C MET A 510 3.23 25.70 1.66
N GLU A 511 3.84 25.81 0.48
CA GLU A 511 3.36 26.66 -0.62
C GLU A 511 2.29 25.95 -1.45
N HIS A 512 2.45 24.65 -1.68
CA HIS A 512 1.53 23.76 -2.38
C HIS A 512 1.49 22.40 -1.68
N ASP A 513 0.45 21.61 -1.95
CA ASP A 513 0.37 20.21 -1.52
C ASP A 513 1.62 19.44 -1.99
N ASP A 514 2.13 18.55 -1.15
CA ASP A 514 3.30 17.71 -1.43
C ASP A 514 3.26 16.44 -0.57
N ILE A 515 4.19 15.52 -0.79
CA ILE A 515 4.32 14.30 0.01
C ILE A 515 5.69 14.30 0.66
N LEU A 516 5.76 14.30 1.99
CA LEU A 516 7.00 14.18 2.74
C LEU A 516 7.36 12.71 2.92
N ILE A 517 8.60 12.36 2.58
CA ILE A 517 9.19 11.04 2.79
C ILE A 517 10.52 11.27 3.50
N TYR A 518 10.65 10.81 4.74
CA TYR A 518 11.92 10.94 5.45
C TYR A 518 12.96 9.94 4.92
N PRO A 519 14.26 10.23 5.08
CA PRO A 519 15.32 9.26 4.78
C PRO A 519 15.12 7.96 5.57
N LYS A 520 15.50 6.83 4.98
CA LYS A 520 15.53 5.55 5.70
C LYS A 520 16.56 5.63 6.84
N ASP A 521 16.21 5.04 7.97
CA ASP A 521 17.19 4.66 8.98
C ASP A 521 18.06 3.56 8.35
N ASN A 522 19.24 3.90 7.82
CA ASN A 522 20.17 2.89 7.33
C ASN A 522 20.86 2.24 8.54
N ASP A 523 20.80 0.92 8.64
CA ASP A 523 21.64 0.14 9.54
C ASP A 523 23.13 0.34 9.15
N GLU A 524 23.93 0.85 10.09
CA GLU A 524 25.38 0.61 10.08
C GLU A 524 25.71 -0.71 10.79
#